data_AF-A0A4Y2HGR4-F1
#
_entry.id   AF-A0A4Y2HGR4-F1
#
_cell.length_a   1.000
_cell.length_b   1.000
_cell.length_c   1.000
_cell.angle_alpha   90.00
_cell.angle_beta   90.00
_cell.angle_gamma   90.00
#
_symmetry.space_group_name_H-M   'P 1'
#
loop_
_entity.id
_entity.type
_entity.pdbx_description
1 polymer ?
#
loop_
_entity_poly.entity_id
_entity_poly.type
_entity_poly.pdbx_seq_one_letter_code
_entity_poly.pdbx_strand_id
1 'polypeptide(L)'
;MELIGSRFILRNKYGSDGKIKLKKARLVAQGFGQIPEVNYFQNQTFSPLARLSSIRMLASLAAKFKAKIYQFDITTAYPNGILEDEVYMNIPKYFDLALETLIESENDEDLCKRAKQILVNIKKNNMVCKLKKSLYGLKQSGRCWFSRLNEILHDFG
;
A
#
# COMPACT_ATOMS: atom_id res chain seq x y z
N MET A 1 14.84 6.08 17.51
CA MET A 1 13.82 5.47 16.65
C MET A 1 14.29 5.65 15.22
N GLU A 2 14.38 4.57 14.45
CA GLU A 2 14.86 4.63 13.08
C GLU A 2 13.67 4.85 12.14
N LEU A 3 13.71 5.95 11.39
CA LEU A 3 12.63 6.37 10.50
C LEU A 3 12.97 5.96 9.07
N ILE A 4 12.06 5.26 8.42
CA ILE A 4 12.17 5.05 6.98
C ILE A 4 11.66 6.27 6.22
N GLY A 5 12.25 6.55 5.06
CA GLY A 5 11.78 7.65 4.25
C GLY A 5 10.46 7.35 3.54
N SER A 6 9.87 8.38 2.96
CA SER A 6 8.62 8.31 2.19
C SER A 6 8.76 9.03 0.86
N ARG A 7 8.01 8.58 -0.16
CA ARG A 7 8.04 9.18 -1.49
C ARG A 7 6.68 9.11 -2.16
N PHE A 8 6.25 10.22 -2.75
CA PHE A 8 5.17 10.23 -3.72
C PHE A 8 5.67 9.82 -5.11
N ILE A 9 5.00 8.85 -5.72
CA ILE A 9 5.17 8.48 -7.11
C ILE A 9 3.97 9.00 -7.89
N LEU A 10 4.20 10.02 -8.70
CA LEU A 10 3.20 10.65 -9.54
C LEU A 10 3.33 10.12 -10.97
N ARG A 11 2.22 9.69 -11.58
CA ARG A 11 2.17 9.29 -12.99
C ARG A 11 0.85 9.69 -13.63
N ASN A 12 0.92 10.22 -14.83
CA ASN A 12 -0.25 10.35 -15.69
C ASN A 12 -0.57 9.00 -16.35
N LYS A 13 -1.84 8.64 -16.39
CA LYS A 13 -2.36 7.60 -17.26
C LYS A 13 -3.11 8.27 -18.41
N TYR A 14 -2.74 7.89 -19.62
CA TYR A 14 -3.35 8.38 -20.84
C TYR A 14 -4.45 7.42 -21.30
N GLY A 15 -5.50 7.98 -21.91
CA GLY A 15 -6.52 7.22 -22.63
C GLY A 15 -6.02 6.73 -23.98
N SER A 16 -6.84 5.93 -24.65
CA SER A 16 -6.59 5.51 -26.05
C SER A 16 -6.59 6.69 -27.02
N ASP A 17 -7.25 7.79 -26.65
CA ASP A 17 -7.28 9.07 -27.37
C ASP A 17 -6.05 9.95 -27.12
N GLY A 18 -5.08 9.48 -26.31
CA GLY A 18 -3.87 10.22 -25.96
C GLY A 18 -4.08 11.32 -24.91
N LYS A 19 -5.30 11.56 -24.43
CA LYS A 19 -5.56 12.57 -23.38
C LYS A 19 -5.28 12.01 -21.98
N ILE A 20 -5.00 12.90 -21.03
CA ILE A 20 -4.81 12.48 -19.63
C ILE A 20 -6.15 12.00 -19.08
N LYS A 21 -6.25 10.68 -18.86
CA LYS A 21 -7.42 10.05 -18.24
C LYS A 21 -7.36 10.12 -16.72
N LEU A 22 -6.17 9.99 -16.12
CA LEU A 22 -6.01 9.97 -14.67
C LEU A 22 -4.62 10.47 -14.25
N LYS A 23 -4.58 11.40 -13.30
CA LYS A 23 -3.34 11.77 -12.59
C LYS A 23 -3.23 10.89 -11.34
N LYS A 24 -2.38 9.85 -11.41
CA LYS A 24 -2.21 8.87 -10.33
C LYS A 24 -1.11 9.29 -9.38
N ALA A 25 -1.43 9.40 -8.09
CA ALA A 25 -0.47 9.50 -7.00
C ALA A 25 -0.40 8.17 -6.24
N ARG A 26 0.80 7.79 -5.79
CA ARG A 26 1.02 6.69 -4.84
C ARG A 26 1.99 7.14 -3.77
N LEU A 27 1.62 6.97 -2.51
CA LEU A 27 2.57 7.07 -1.41
C LEU A 27 3.30 5.73 -1.26
N VAL A 28 4.62 5.78 -1.21
CA VAL A 28 5.51 4.61 -1.12
C VAL A 28 6.46 4.82 0.05
N ALA A 29 6.59 3.79 0.89
CA ALA A 29 7.59 3.71 1.93
C ALA A 29 8.95 3.36 1.30
N GLN A 30 10.02 4.01 1.76
CA GLN A 30 11.39 3.72 1.31
C GLN A 30 11.96 2.52 2.08
N GLY A 31 11.37 1.33 1.88
CA GLY A 31 11.75 0.14 2.64
C GLY A 31 13.14 -0.42 2.32
N PHE A 32 13.85 0.12 1.33
CA PHE A 32 15.28 -0.14 1.18
C PHE A 32 16.09 0.32 2.41
N GLY A 33 15.57 1.28 3.18
CA GLY A 33 16.15 1.72 4.45
C GLY A 33 15.69 0.90 5.67
N GLN A 34 14.90 -0.17 5.49
CA GLN A 34 14.52 -1.04 6.62
C GLN A 34 15.66 -1.99 7.00
N ILE A 35 15.90 -2.11 8.31
CA ILE A 35 16.88 -3.01 8.90
C ILE A 35 16.19 -4.31 9.37
N PRO A 36 16.71 -5.50 8.99
CA PRO A 36 16.23 -6.77 9.54
C PRO A 36 16.34 -6.82 11.06
N GLU A 37 15.39 -7.50 11.72
CA GLU A 37 15.27 -7.63 13.18
C GLU A 37 15.01 -6.31 13.94
N VAL A 38 14.89 -5.19 13.23
CA VAL A 38 14.49 -3.88 13.77
C VAL A 38 13.13 -3.47 13.22
N ASN A 39 12.95 -3.55 11.90
CA ASN A 39 11.72 -3.10 11.24
C ASN A 39 10.86 -4.25 10.67
N TYR A 40 11.39 -5.47 10.69
CA TYR A 40 10.72 -6.71 10.27
C TYR A 40 11.59 -7.90 10.67
N PHE A 41 10.97 -9.06 10.90
CA PHE A 41 11.72 -10.30 11.08
C PHE A 41 12.23 -10.84 9.75
N GLN A 42 13.45 -11.38 9.70
CA GLN A 42 14.12 -11.78 8.46
C GLN A 42 13.31 -12.80 7.63
N ASN A 43 12.51 -13.65 8.29
CA ASN A 43 11.63 -14.65 7.67
C ASN A 43 10.30 -14.08 7.11
N GLN A 44 10.00 -12.79 7.30
CA GLN A 44 8.74 -12.14 6.88
C GLN A 44 8.83 -11.41 5.53
N THR A 45 9.97 -11.45 4.84
CA THR A 45 10.13 -10.74 3.55
C THR A 45 9.69 -11.56 2.34
N PHE A 46 9.62 -12.88 2.47
CA PHE A 46 9.27 -13.77 1.37
C PHE A 46 7.75 -13.95 1.26
N SER A 47 7.25 -13.80 0.03
CA SER A 47 5.86 -14.06 -0.32
C SER A 47 5.80 -15.11 -1.43
N PRO A 48 5.01 -16.19 -1.29
CA PRO A 48 4.82 -17.17 -2.34
C PRO A 48 4.25 -16.54 -3.61
N LEU A 49 4.86 -16.82 -4.75
CA LEU A 49 4.37 -16.42 -6.06
C LEU A 49 3.83 -17.63 -6.82
N ALA A 50 2.67 -17.46 -7.45
CA ALA A 50 2.10 -18.48 -8.32
C ALA A 50 3.04 -18.76 -9.50
N ARG A 51 3.41 -20.03 -9.69
CA ARG A 51 4.25 -20.45 -10.81
C ARG A 51 3.41 -20.53 -12.08
N LEU A 52 3.96 -20.02 -13.20
CA LEU A 52 3.30 -20.12 -14.51
C LEU A 52 3.02 -21.56 -14.94
N SER A 53 3.86 -22.52 -14.54
CA SER A 53 3.62 -23.95 -14.78
C SER A 53 2.33 -24.43 -14.13
N SER A 54 2.07 -24.06 -12.87
CA SER A 54 0.85 -24.40 -12.15
C SER A 54 -0.38 -23.74 -12.77
N ILE A 55 -0.27 -22.47 -13.17
CA ILE A 55 -1.37 -21.76 -13.86
C ILE A 55 -1.71 -22.44 -15.19
N ARG A 56 -0.71 -22.81 -15.99
CA ARG A 56 -0.92 -23.52 -17.26
C ARG A 56 -1.55 -24.90 -17.07
N MET A 57 -1.15 -25.63 -16.03
CA MET A 57 -1.77 -26.91 -15.67
C MET A 57 -3.24 -26.74 -15.26
N LEU A 58 -3.56 -25.72 -14.45
CA LEU A 58 -4.96 -25.42 -14.12
C LEU A 58 -5.77 -25.06 -15.36
N ALA A 59 -5.20 -24.29 -16.30
CA ALA A 59 -5.84 -23.95 -17.56
C ALA A 59 -6.10 -25.18 -18.45
N SER A 60 -5.13 -26.11 -18.55
CA SER A 60 -5.31 -27.34 -19.34
C SER A 60 -6.36 -28.26 -18.73
N LEU A 61 -6.41 -28.38 -17.40
CA LEU A 61 -7.46 -29.10 -16.69
C LEU A 61 -8.84 -28.46 -16.91
N ALA A 62 -8.94 -27.13 -16.80
CA ALA A 62 -10.19 -26.43 -17.06
C ALA A 62 -10.70 -26.67 -18.49
N ALA A 63 -9.82 -26.63 -19.49
CA ALA A 63 -10.17 -26.94 -20.87
C ALA A 63 -10.65 -28.39 -21.03
N LYS A 64 -9.95 -29.36 -20.43
CA LYS A 64 -10.32 -30.79 -20.46
C LYS A 64 -11.69 -31.05 -19.84
N PHE A 65 -11.96 -30.44 -18.68
CA PHE A 65 -13.20 -30.66 -17.92
C PHE A 65 -14.31 -29.66 -18.26
N LYS A 66 -14.13 -28.81 -19.29
CA LYS A 66 -15.06 -27.73 -19.66
C LYS A 66 -15.42 -26.81 -18.47
N ALA A 67 -14.49 -26.62 -17.55
CA ALA A 67 -14.66 -25.75 -16.39
C ALA A 67 -14.40 -24.28 -16.76
N LYS A 68 -15.01 -23.37 -15.99
CA LYS A 68 -14.80 -21.92 -16.15
C LYS A 68 -13.69 -21.45 -15.21
N ILE A 69 -12.82 -20.57 -15.69
CA ILE A 69 -11.82 -19.87 -14.89
C ILE A 69 -12.30 -18.44 -14.68
N TYR A 70 -12.28 -17.98 -13.43
CA TYR A 70 -12.53 -16.59 -13.06
C TYR A 70 -11.23 -15.95 -12.58
N GLN A 71 -10.97 -14.73 -13.03
CA GLN A 71 -9.83 -13.93 -12.60
C GLN A 71 -10.32 -12.70 -11.85
N PHE A 72 -9.69 -12.44 -10.70
CA PHE A 72 -9.99 -11.28 -9.88
C PHE A 72 -8.73 -10.42 -9.76
N ASP A 73 -8.86 -9.12 -10.00
CA ASP A 73 -7.82 -8.13 -9.71
C ASP A 73 -8.24 -7.33 -8.48
N ILE A 74 -7.47 -7.46 -7.41
CA ILE A 74 -7.79 -6.81 -6.13
C ILE A 74 -7.10 -5.45 -6.09
N THR A 75 -7.92 -4.41 -6.06
CA THR A 75 -7.41 -3.05 -5.90
C THR A 75 -6.74 -2.89 -4.54
N THR A 76 -5.59 -2.20 -4.53
CA THR A 76 -4.87 -1.85 -3.29
C THR A 76 -4.52 -3.04 -2.40
N ALA A 77 -3.96 -4.11 -2.98
CA ALA A 77 -3.53 -5.31 -2.26
C ALA A 77 -2.66 -5.05 -1.01
N TYR A 78 -1.55 -4.28 -1.13
CA TYR A 78 -0.68 -4.05 0.02
C TYR A 78 -1.35 -3.25 1.16
N PRO A 79 -2.04 -2.14 0.91
CA PRO A 79 -2.83 -1.47 1.96
C PRO A 79 -3.90 -2.34 2.64
N ASN A 80 -4.26 -3.50 2.10
CA ASN A 80 -5.14 -4.45 2.77
C ASN A 80 -4.38 -5.48 3.64
N GLY A 81 -3.07 -5.61 3.47
CA GLY A 81 -2.21 -6.43 4.33
C GLY A 81 -2.02 -5.78 5.70
N ILE A 82 -2.23 -6.57 6.75
CA ILE A 82 -1.96 -6.19 8.13
C ILE A 82 -0.45 -6.13 8.33
N LEU A 83 0.03 -5.06 8.96
CA LEU A 83 1.43 -4.90 9.32
C LEU A 83 1.57 -5.17 10.82
N GLU A 84 2.22 -6.27 11.16
CA GLU A 84 2.46 -6.66 12.56
C GLU A 84 3.65 -5.88 13.16
N ASP A 85 4.62 -5.52 12.32
CA ASP A 85 5.82 -4.79 12.74
C ASP A 85 5.55 -3.31 13.01
N GLU A 86 6.24 -2.75 14.00
CA GLU A 86 6.21 -1.31 14.24
C GLU A 86 7.13 -0.56 13.27
N VAL A 87 6.56 -0.04 12.19
CA VAL A 87 7.29 0.76 11.20
C VAL A 87 6.89 2.23 11.29
N TYR A 88 7.89 3.09 11.45
CA TYR A 88 7.75 4.54 11.48
C TYR A 88 8.39 5.18 10.27
N MET A 89 7.70 6.13 9.66
CA MET A 89 8.05 6.75 8.40
C MET A 89 8.07 8.26 8.51
N ASN A 90 9.00 8.90 7.79
CA ASN A 90 9.02 10.36 7.64
C ASN A 90 7.72 10.86 7.02
N ILE A 91 7.25 12.02 7.50
CA ILE A 91 6.11 12.70 6.91
C ILE A 91 6.38 12.91 5.39
N PRO A 92 5.44 12.54 4.51
CA PRO A 92 5.62 12.71 3.08
C PRO A 92 5.86 14.17 2.70
N LYS A 93 6.75 14.40 1.73
CA LYS A 93 6.94 15.73 1.15
C LYS A 93 5.60 16.25 0.62
N TYR A 94 5.33 17.54 0.85
CA TYR A 94 4.10 18.23 0.44
C TYR A 94 2.84 17.79 1.20
N PHE A 95 2.97 17.05 2.30
CA PHE A 95 1.81 16.67 3.09
C PHE A 95 1.17 17.87 3.80
N ASP A 96 1.98 18.86 4.21
CA ASP A 96 1.54 20.17 4.70
C ASP A 96 0.68 20.90 3.67
N LEU A 97 1.15 21.02 2.42
CA LEU A 97 0.38 21.63 1.32
C LEU A 97 -0.93 20.88 1.05
N ALA A 98 -0.90 19.54 1.12
CA ALA A 98 -2.10 18.73 0.96
C ALA A 98 -3.12 18.98 2.07
N LEU A 99 -2.66 19.18 3.31
CA LEU A 99 -3.53 19.54 4.43
C LEU A 99 -4.11 20.95 4.28
N GLU A 100 -3.30 21.92 3.85
CA GLU A 100 -3.76 23.29 3.58
C GLU A 100 -4.85 23.29 2.48
N THR A 101 -4.60 22.58 1.38
CA THR A 101 -5.59 22.41 0.29
C THR A 101 -6.86 21.73 0.78
N LEU A 102 -6.74 20.70 1.62
CA LEU A 102 -7.88 20.00 2.20
C LEU A 102 -8.71 20.95 3.07
N ILE A 103 -8.07 21.74 3.92
CA ILE A 103 -8.75 22.68 4.82
C ILE A 103 -9.54 23.75 4.05
N GLU A 104 -9.03 24.18 2.89
CA GLU A 104 -9.68 25.21 2.07
C GLU A 104 -10.83 24.66 1.20
N SER A 105 -10.71 23.41 0.74
CA SER A 105 -11.63 22.85 -0.25
C SER A 105 -12.68 21.89 0.32
N GLU A 106 -12.48 21.37 1.52
CA GLU A 106 -13.36 20.37 2.14
C GLU A 106 -14.38 21.01 3.07
N ASN A 107 -15.62 20.55 3.00
CA ASN A 107 -16.74 21.09 3.79
C ASN A 107 -16.94 20.37 5.13
N ASP A 108 -16.27 19.23 5.35
CA ASP A 108 -16.34 18.48 6.61
C ASP A 108 -15.54 19.21 7.70
N GLU A 109 -16.25 19.87 8.61
CA GLU A 109 -15.65 20.64 9.70
C GLU A 109 -14.76 19.79 10.62
N ASP A 110 -15.14 18.55 10.90
CA ASP A 110 -14.39 17.65 11.78
C ASP A 110 -13.08 17.21 11.12
N LEU A 111 -13.14 16.91 9.83
CA LEU A 111 -11.96 16.57 9.04
C LEU A 111 -11.01 17.77 8.93
N CYS A 112 -11.54 18.96 8.63
CA CYS A 112 -10.78 20.20 8.57
C CYS A 112 -10.15 20.55 9.93
N LYS A 113 -10.86 20.33 11.04
CA LYS A 113 -10.33 20.53 12.41
C LYS A 113 -9.16 19.59 12.70
N ARG A 114 -9.28 18.30 12.36
CA ARG A 114 -8.18 17.33 12.49
C ARG A 114 -6.99 17.72 11.62
N ALA A 115 -7.23 18.12 10.37
CA ALA A 115 -6.18 18.56 9.45
C ALA A 115 -5.42 19.80 9.98
N LYS A 116 -6.14 20.80 10.51
CA LYS A 116 -5.52 21.97 11.17
C LYS A 116 -4.61 21.57 12.32
N GLN A 117 -5.07 20.66 13.19
CA GLN A 117 -4.27 20.18 14.32
C GLN A 117 -3.00 19.43 13.86
N ILE A 118 -3.13 18.59 12.83
CA ILE A 118 -2.00 17.88 12.23
C ILE A 118 -1.01 18.89 11.64
N LEU A 119 -1.48 19.88 10.87
CA LEU A 119 -0.64 20.90 10.24
C LEU A 119 0.19 21.68 11.27
N VAL A 120 -0.42 22.10 12.39
CA VAL A 120 0.27 22.77 13.49
C VAL A 120 1.38 21.88 14.06
N ASN A 121 1.12 20.60 14.26
CA ASN A 121 2.08 19.66 14.81
C ASN A 121 3.24 19.35 13.83
N ILE A 122 2.96 19.31 12.53
CA ILE A 122 3.98 19.16 11.48
C ILE A 122 4.90 20.38 11.47
N LYS A 123 4.36 21.60 11.53
CA LYS A 123 5.16 22.84 11.57
C LYS A 123 6.04 22.93 12.83
N LYS A 124 5.65 22.28 13.93
CA LYS A 124 6.47 22.10 15.14
C LYS A 124 7.49 20.96 15.07
N ASN A 125 7.54 20.23 13.96
CA ASN A 125 8.43 19.08 13.72
C ASN A 125 8.32 17.94 14.75
N ASN A 126 7.15 17.79 15.37
CA ASN A 126 6.91 16.87 16.48
C ASN A 126 6.18 15.58 16.08
N MET A 127 6.11 15.25 14.79
CA MET A 127 5.34 14.09 14.32
C MET A 127 6.10 13.24 13.32
N VAL A 128 5.77 11.94 13.38
CA VAL A 128 6.19 10.90 12.44
C VAL A 128 4.97 10.05 12.09
N CYS A 129 5.01 9.35 10.96
CA CYS A 129 3.92 8.48 10.55
C CYS A 129 4.15 7.05 11.04
N LYS A 130 3.33 6.55 11.99
CA LYS A 130 3.26 5.12 12.29
C LYS A 130 2.40 4.40 11.25
N LEU A 131 2.95 3.41 10.57
CA LEU A 131 2.21 2.63 9.59
C LEU A 131 1.34 1.60 10.32
N LYS A 132 0.02 1.66 10.13
CA LYS A 132 -0.94 0.66 10.66
C LYS A 132 -1.23 -0.48 9.69
N LYS A 133 -0.87 -0.29 8.42
CA LYS A 133 -1.10 -1.25 7.33
C LYS A 133 0.15 -1.31 6.46
N SER A 134 0.32 -2.41 5.75
CA SER A 134 1.47 -2.55 4.85
C SER A 134 1.35 -1.55 3.69
N LEU A 135 2.45 -0.90 3.33
CA LEU A 135 2.50 0.10 2.26
C LEU A 135 3.41 -0.39 1.14
N TYR A 136 3.21 0.13 -0.08
CA TYR A 136 4.15 -0.11 -1.16
C TYR A 136 5.57 0.24 -0.73
N GLY A 137 6.53 -0.60 -1.10
CA GLY A 137 7.96 -0.36 -0.88
C GLY A 137 8.52 -0.86 0.44
N LEU A 138 7.70 -1.32 1.40
CA LEU A 138 8.23 -2.12 2.52
C LEU A 138 8.66 -3.51 2.03
N LYS A 139 9.66 -4.08 2.69
CA LYS A 139 10.20 -5.40 2.36
C LYS A 139 9.21 -6.53 2.62
N GLN A 140 8.35 -6.41 3.63
CA GLN A 140 7.37 -7.43 4.02
C GLN A 140 5.97 -7.27 3.38
N SER A 141 5.71 -6.21 2.60
CA SER A 141 4.35 -5.92 2.09
C SER A 141 3.75 -7.05 1.26
N GLY A 142 4.58 -7.74 0.48
CA GLY A 142 4.14 -8.90 -0.30
C GLY A 142 3.66 -10.05 0.60
N ARG A 143 4.32 -10.26 1.74
CA ARG A 143 3.95 -11.30 2.72
C ARG A 143 2.71 -10.88 3.50
N CYS A 144 2.62 -9.63 3.96
CA CYS A 144 1.43 -9.10 4.62
C CYS A 144 0.17 -9.30 3.77
N TRP A 145 0.27 -9.03 2.47
CA TRP A 145 -0.83 -9.27 1.54
C TRP A 145 -1.14 -10.76 1.38
N PHE A 146 -0.13 -11.60 1.19
CA PHE A 146 -0.33 -13.05 1.06
C PHE A 146 -0.99 -13.65 2.30
N SER A 147 -0.53 -13.31 3.50
CA SER A 147 -1.11 -13.78 4.75
C SER A 147 -2.59 -13.39 4.85
N ARG A 148 -2.93 -12.13 4.52
CA ARG A 148 -4.32 -11.66 4.55
C ARG A 148 -5.20 -12.36 3.52
N LEU A 149 -4.70 -12.54 2.30
CA LEU A 149 -5.43 -13.26 1.26
C LEU A 149 -5.65 -14.72 1.66
N ASN A 150 -4.63 -15.37 2.22
CA ASN A 150 -4.69 -16.76 2.65
C ASN A 150 -5.69 -16.97 3.78
N GLU A 151 -5.68 -16.09 4.80
CA GLU A 151 -6.65 -16.08 5.90
C GLU A 151 -8.09 -16.00 5.34
N ILE A 152 -8.38 -14.99 4.52
CA ILE A 152 -9.70 -14.81 3.93
C ILE A 152 -10.11 -16.02 3.10
N LEU A 153 -9.21 -16.57 2.27
CA LEU A 153 -9.54 -17.72 1.42
C LEU A 153 -9.79 -19.00 2.25
N HIS A 154 -9.07 -19.20 3.36
CA HIS A 154 -9.36 -20.31 4.28
C HIS A 154 -10.74 -20.18 4.91
N ASP A 155 -11.18 -18.96 5.21
CA ASP A 155 -12.53 -18.72 5.74
C ASP A 155 -13.63 -19.04 4.72
N PHE A 156 -13.32 -19.01 3.42
CA PHE A 156 -14.26 -19.34 2.34
C PHE A 156 -14.39 -20.84 2.06
N GLY A 157 -13.46 -21.68 2.53
CA GLY A 157 -13.43 -23.14 2.30
C GLY A 157 -12.38 -23.59 1.29
#